data_AF-A0A397ULM4-F1
#
_entry.id   AF-A0A397ULM4-F1
#
_cell.length_a   1.000
_cell.length_b   1.000
_cell.length_c   1.000
_cell.angle_alpha   90.00
_cell.angle_beta   90.00
_cell.angle_gamma   90.00
#
_symmetry.space_group_name_H-M   'P 1'
#
loop_
_entity.id
_entity.type
_entity.pdbx_description
1 polymer ?
#
loop_
_entity_poly.entity_id
_entity_poly.type
_entity_poly.pdbx_seq_one_letter_code
_entity_poly.pdbx_strand_id
1 'polypeptide(L)'
;MYKILIIILFAMFPIVYANGVFQNCSLYNINTDLGMVFFDPDPPLFGVPIKFNYSISGLKPTTTSTSLFFAFFAENANVPFDAHIMQVKSNLTELHLSDIHVHTPLITSAYSIMVALIDDSVGYINCVIFPRLFH
;
A
#
# COMPACT_ATOMS: atom_id res chain seq x y z
N MET A 1 -31.24 33.42 -10.76
CA MET A 1 -30.04 33.95 -11.44
C MET A 1 -28.92 34.02 -10.42
N TYR A 2 -27.84 33.27 -10.67
CA TYR A 2 -26.43 33.45 -10.28
C TYR A 2 -26.06 33.98 -8.88
N LYS A 3 -25.06 33.47 -8.17
CA LYS A 3 -24.22 32.25 -8.19
C LYS A 3 -23.25 32.50 -7.02
N ILE A 4 -23.10 31.52 -6.13
CA ILE A 4 -21.82 31.11 -5.53
C ILE A 4 -20.99 32.24 -4.89
N LEU A 5 -21.22 32.47 -3.59
CA LEU A 5 -20.16 33.05 -2.75
C LEU A 5 -19.13 31.94 -2.52
N ILE A 6 -18.04 32.00 -3.28
CA ILE A 6 -16.87 31.14 -3.18
C ILE A 6 -16.29 31.36 -1.78
N ILE A 7 -16.58 30.42 -0.88
CA ILE A 7 -15.82 30.28 0.36
C ILE A 7 -14.43 29.86 -0.08
N ILE A 8 -13.52 30.81 0.01
CA ILE A 8 -12.07 30.63 -0.05
C ILE A 8 -11.73 29.72 1.14
N LEU A 9 -11.86 28.41 0.94
CA LEU A 9 -11.22 27.38 1.74
C LEU A 9 -10.09 26.80 0.90
N PHE A 10 -9.14 27.66 0.52
CA PHE A 10 -7.75 27.23 0.44
C PHE A 10 -7.25 27.04 1.87
N ALA A 11 -7.87 26.09 2.59
CA ALA A 11 -7.20 25.43 3.68
C ALA A 11 -5.95 24.82 3.04
N MET A 12 -4.81 25.31 3.50
CA MET A 12 -3.48 24.80 3.24
C MET A 12 -3.44 23.36 3.75
N PHE A 13 -4.06 22.43 3.02
CA PHE A 13 -3.67 21.05 3.11
C PHE A 13 -2.24 21.03 2.57
N PRO A 14 -1.25 20.51 3.34
CA PRO A 14 0.02 20.19 2.73
C PRO A 14 -0.32 19.34 1.50
N ILE A 15 0.29 19.70 0.37
CA ILE A 15 0.31 18.85 -0.81
C ILE A 15 1.06 17.60 -0.37
N VAL A 16 0.32 16.68 0.25
CA VAL A 16 0.75 15.31 0.43
C VAL A 16 0.70 14.77 -0.98
N TYR A 17 1.86 14.61 -1.59
CA TYR A 17 2.01 13.80 -2.80
C TYR A 17 1.55 12.39 -2.43
N ALA A 18 0.24 12.17 -2.49
CA ALA A 18 -0.36 10.87 -2.38
C ALA A 18 -0.04 10.19 -3.70
N ASN A 19 0.86 9.20 -3.67
CA ASN A 19 1.14 8.23 -4.73
C ASN A 19 -0.05 8.11 -5.70
N GLY A 20 -0.03 8.87 -6.80
CA GLY A 20 -1.21 9.06 -7.65
C GLY A 20 -1.50 7.86 -8.56
N VAL A 21 -0.63 6.86 -8.54
CA VAL A 21 -0.67 5.68 -9.41
C VAL A 21 -0.64 4.43 -8.53
N PHE A 22 -1.68 4.21 -7.74
CA PHE A 22 -1.92 2.91 -7.12
C PHE A 22 -3.03 2.19 -7.86
N GLN A 23 -2.88 0.88 -8.01
CA GLN A 23 -3.91 0.02 -8.61
C GLN A 23 -4.33 -1.02 -7.59
N ASN A 24 -5.58 -1.50 -7.69
CA ASN A 24 -5.93 -2.72 -7.00
C ASN A 24 -5.15 -3.90 -7.60
N CYS A 25 -5.01 -4.98 -6.86
CA CYS A 25 -4.37 -6.19 -7.36
C CYS A 25 -5.27 -7.01 -8.30
N SER A 26 -6.15 -6.35 -9.07
CA SER A 26 -7.04 -7.02 -10.03
C SER A 26 -6.27 -7.77 -11.12
N LEU A 27 -5.06 -7.30 -11.47
CA LEU A 27 -4.13 -8.01 -12.35
C LEU A 27 -3.77 -9.42 -11.82
N TYR A 28 -3.89 -9.64 -10.51
CA TYR A 28 -3.68 -10.93 -9.84
C TYR A 28 -5.01 -11.62 -9.46
N ASN A 29 -6.14 -11.17 -10.02
CA ASN A 29 -7.50 -11.61 -9.67
C ASN A 29 -7.87 -11.40 -8.19
N ILE A 30 -7.26 -10.42 -7.53
CA ILE A 30 -7.55 -10.08 -6.13
C ILE A 30 -8.43 -8.81 -6.12
N ASN A 31 -9.70 -9.00 -5.78
CA ASN A 31 -10.69 -7.93 -5.67
C ASN A 31 -11.03 -7.68 -4.20
N THR A 32 -10.43 -6.64 -3.62
CA THR A 32 -10.53 -6.31 -2.20
C THR A 32 -10.79 -4.82 -2.00
N ASP A 33 -11.28 -4.45 -0.82
CA ASP A 33 -11.30 -3.05 -0.38
C ASP A 33 -9.89 -2.46 -0.42
N LEU A 34 -9.78 -1.14 -0.61
CA LEU A 34 -8.51 -0.43 -0.72
C LEU A 34 -8.07 0.09 0.66
N GLY A 35 -6.93 -0.40 1.15
CA GLY A 35 -6.19 0.19 2.25
C GLY A 35 -5.44 1.45 1.81
N MET A 36 -5.20 2.36 2.74
CA MET A 36 -4.39 3.55 2.54
C MET A 36 -2.94 3.21 2.85
N VAL A 37 -2.07 3.35 1.84
CA VAL A 37 -0.63 3.11 1.98
C VAL A 37 0.11 4.35 1.52
N PHE A 38 0.99 4.84 2.38
CA PHE A 38 1.93 5.91 2.08
C PHE A 38 3.34 5.37 2.27
N PHE A 39 4.27 5.82 1.45
CA PHE A 39 5.66 5.48 1.64
C PHE A 39 6.60 6.64 1.29
N ASP A 40 7.79 6.61 1.88
CA ASP A 40 8.86 7.59 1.69
C ASP A 40 10.21 6.84 1.55
N PRO A 41 11.06 7.17 0.57
CA PRO A 41 10.87 8.19 -0.47
C PRO A 41 9.84 7.77 -1.53
N ASP A 42 9.14 8.77 -2.10
CA ASP A 42 8.25 8.64 -3.26
C ASP A 42 8.72 9.56 -4.41
N PRO A 43 9.17 9.03 -5.56
CA PRO A 43 9.25 7.62 -5.90
C PRO A 43 10.31 6.88 -5.07
N PRO A 44 10.18 5.55 -4.90
CA PRO A 44 11.17 4.76 -4.19
C PRO A 44 12.57 4.94 -4.80
N LEU A 45 13.58 5.11 -3.95
CA LEU A 45 14.98 5.26 -4.35
C LEU A 45 15.69 3.91 -4.28
N PHE A 46 16.53 3.62 -5.27
CA PHE A 46 17.25 2.34 -5.33
C PHE A 46 18.31 2.27 -4.21
N GLY A 47 18.28 1.20 -3.43
CA GLY A 47 19.21 0.96 -2.32
C GLY A 47 18.97 1.79 -1.05
N VAL A 48 17.90 2.60 -1.02
CA VAL A 48 17.47 3.34 0.18
C VAL A 48 16.29 2.59 0.80
N PRO A 49 16.26 2.35 2.13
CA PRO A 49 15.09 1.75 2.78
C PRO A 49 13.82 2.59 2.53
N ILE A 50 12.70 1.91 2.32
CA ILE A 50 11.39 2.54 2.20
C ILE A 50 10.69 2.49 3.55
N LYS A 51 10.17 3.63 3.99
CA LYS A 51 9.33 3.74 5.18
C LYS A 51 7.86 3.73 4.77
N PHE A 52 7.11 2.75 5.24
CA PHE A 52 5.69 2.58 4.97
C PHE A 52 4.82 2.99 6.16
N ASN A 53 3.71 3.65 5.84
CA ASN A 53 2.56 3.84 6.71
C ASN A 53 1.35 3.15 6.07
N TYR A 54 0.74 2.23 6.80
CA TYR A 54 -0.41 1.44 6.34
C TYR A 54 -1.61 1.72 7.25
N SER A 55 -2.78 1.93 6.65
CA SER A 55 -4.03 2.01 7.40
C SER A 55 -5.22 1.45 6.64
N ILE A 56 -6.11 0.77 7.36
CA ILE A 56 -7.36 0.24 6.83
C ILE A 56 -8.42 0.25 7.93
N SER A 57 -9.68 0.47 7.53
CA SER A 57 -10.84 0.45 8.42
C SER A 57 -11.91 -0.47 7.84
N GLY A 58 -12.91 -0.82 8.65
CA GLY A 58 -14.01 -1.70 8.21
C GLY A 58 -13.61 -3.18 8.10
N LEU A 59 -12.53 -3.58 8.78
CA LEU A 59 -12.11 -4.97 8.83
C LEU A 59 -13.19 -5.84 9.50
N LYS A 60 -13.42 -7.03 8.94
CA LYS A 60 -14.21 -8.06 9.60
C LYS A 60 -13.30 -8.84 10.56
N PRO A 61 -13.60 -8.89 11.86
CA PRO A 61 -12.73 -9.56 12.81
C PRO A 61 -12.59 -11.06 12.49
N THR A 62 -11.34 -11.55 12.47
CA THR A 62 -10.99 -12.95 12.23
C THR A 62 -10.36 -13.59 13.46
N THR A 63 -10.44 -14.91 13.58
CA THR A 63 -9.84 -15.68 14.70
C THR A 63 -8.52 -16.36 14.33
N THR A 64 -8.08 -16.21 13.09
CA THR A 64 -6.89 -16.84 12.49
C THR A 64 -5.74 -15.85 12.36
N SER A 65 -4.58 -16.31 11.89
CA SER A 65 -3.41 -15.45 11.72
C SER A 65 -3.65 -14.44 10.61
N THR A 66 -3.32 -13.18 10.88
CA THR A 66 -3.37 -12.09 9.90
C THR A 66 -1.95 -11.55 9.68
N SER A 67 -1.58 -11.33 8.42
CA SER A 67 -0.24 -10.89 8.03
C SER A 67 -0.28 -9.79 6.98
N LEU A 68 0.65 -8.84 7.10
CA LEU A 68 0.88 -7.77 6.14
C LEU A 68 2.12 -8.11 5.31
N PHE A 69 1.97 -8.00 3.99
CA PHE A 69 2.98 -8.33 3.00
C PHE A 69 3.44 -7.06 2.29
N PHE A 70 4.76 -6.93 2.13
CA PHE A 70 5.40 -5.97 1.23
C PHE A 70 6.21 -6.76 0.22
N ALA A 71 5.71 -6.89 -1.00
CA ALA A 71 6.30 -7.75 -2.03
C ALA A 71 6.75 -6.94 -3.24
N PHE A 72 7.93 -7.27 -3.76
CA PHE A 72 8.56 -6.59 -4.89
C PHE A 72 8.55 -7.48 -6.12
N PHE A 73 7.97 -6.98 -7.19
CA PHE A 73 7.82 -7.69 -8.46
C PHE A 73 8.65 -7.02 -9.53
N ALA A 74 9.35 -7.81 -10.33
CA ALA A 74 9.94 -7.29 -11.56
C ALA A 74 8.82 -6.90 -12.53
N GLU A 75 9.13 -6.04 -13.49
CA GLU A 75 8.17 -5.67 -14.53
C GLU A 75 7.61 -6.93 -15.21
N ASN A 76 6.28 -7.07 -15.25
CA ASN A 76 5.55 -8.21 -15.83
C ASN A 76 5.79 -9.59 -15.16
N ALA A 77 6.34 -9.62 -13.93
CA ALA A 77 6.50 -10.87 -13.18
C ALA A 77 5.25 -11.21 -12.37
N ASN A 78 4.91 -12.51 -12.32
CA ASN A 78 3.80 -13.03 -11.50
C ASN A 78 4.26 -13.57 -10.14
N VAL A 79 5.57 -13.52 -9.86
CA VAL A 79 6.19 -14.01 -8.64
C VAL A 79 7.07 -12.89 -8.08
N PRO A 80 6.98 -12.58 -6.78
CA PRO A 80 7.84 -11.57 -6.19
C PRO A 80 9.27 -12.10 -6.10
N PHE A 81 10.24 -11.26 -6.41
CA PHE A 81 11.65 -11.62 -6.23
C PHE A 81 12.14 -11.29 -4.80
N ASP A 82 11.42 -10.44 -4.07
CA ASP A 82 11.64 -10.14 -2.64
C ASP A 82 10.29 -9.90 -1.95
N ALA A 83 10.18 -10.32 -0.69
CA ALA A 83 8.97 -10.15 0.10
C ALA A 83 9.26 -10.07 1.59
N HIS A 84 8.61 -9.12 2.26
CA HIS A 84 8.67 -8.91 3.70
C HIS A 84 7.30 -9.19 4.29
N ILE A 85 7.26 -10.04 5.30
CA ILE A 85 6.02 -10.49 5.94
C ILE A 85 6.07 -10.07 7.41
N MET A 86 5.03 -9.38 7.85
CA MET A 86 4.85 -8.98 9.24
C MET A 86 3.53 -9.54 9.76
N GLN A 87 3.59 -10.29 10.85
CA GLN A 87 2.36 -10.68 11.55
C GLN A 87 1.74 -9.45 12.21
N VAL A 88 0.44 -9.29 12.03
CA VAL A 88 -0.33 -8.21 12.66
C VAL A 88 -1.38 -8.82 13.57
N LYS A 89 -1.90 -8.00 14.49
CA LYS A 89 -2.96 -8.46 15.40
C LYS A 89 -4.23 -8.78 14.60
N SER A 90 -4.73 -9.99 14.78
CA SER A 90 -6.03 -10.44 14.26
C SER A 90 -7.20 -9.88 15.09
N ASN A 91 -8.43 -10.16 14.66
CA ASN A 91 -9.66 -9.77 15.36
C ASN A 91 -9.79 -8.24 15.58
N LEU A 92 -9.40 -7.46 14.58
CA LEU A 92 -9.51 -6.00 14.59
C LEU A 92 -10.58 -5.52 13.60
N THR A 93 -11.15 -4.34 13.87
CA THR A 93 -12.04 -3.61 12.95
C THR A 93 -11.31 -2.53 12.16
N GLU A 94 -10.11 -2.16 12.61
CA GLU A 94 -9.21 -1.21 11.96
C GLU A 94 -7.75 -1.58 12.28
N LEU A 95 -6.84 -1.20 11.40
CA LEU A 95 -5.41 -1.42 11.59
C LEU A 95 -4.67 -0.18 11.12
N HIS A 96 -3.81 0.35 11.99
CA HIS A 96 -2.94 1.49 11.72
C HIS A 96 -1.51 1.12 12.10
N LEU A 97 -0.60 1.25 11.13
CA LEU A 97 0.81 0.94 11.31
C LEU A 97 1.62 2.08 10.70
N SER A 98 2.60 2.57 11.45
CA SER A 98 3.50 3.62 11.01
C SER A 98 4.95 3.18 11.13
N ASP A 99 5.82 3.85 10.38
CA ASP A 99 7.27 3.72 10.50
C ASP A 99 7.77 2.28 10.25
N ILE A 100 7.09 1.53 9.38
CA ILE A 100 7.55 0.21 8.94
C ILE A 100 8.68 0.40 7.94
N HIS A 101 9.88 -0.06 8.27
CA HIS A 101 11.03 0.06 7.39
C HIS A 101 11.24 -1.25 6.62
N VAL A 102 11.23 -1.17 5.30
CA VAL A 102 11.49 -2.28 4.40
C VAL A 102 12.71 -1.92 3.55
N HIS A 103 13.71 -2.80 3.52
CA HIS A 103 14.88 -2.58 2.69
C HIS A 103 14.49 -2.65 1.21
N THR A 104 14.98 -1.69 0.40
CA THR A 104 14.79 -1.82 -1.04
C THR A 104 15.68 -2.93 -1.58
N PRO A 105 15.12 -3.77 -2.45
CA PRO A 105 15.90 -4.83 -3.07
C PRO A 105 16.94 -4.24 -4.04
N LEU A 106 18.16 -4.77 -3.98
CA LEU A 106 19.28 -4.33 -4.83
C LEU A 106 19.38 -5.07 -6.17
N ILE A 107 18.30 -5.74 -6.59
CA ILE A 107 18.30 -6.60 -7.79
C ILE A 107 18.02 -5.77 -9.04
N THR A 108 17.03 -4.87 -8.97
CA THR A 108 16.58 -4.08 -10.12
C THR A 108 16.09 -2.73 -9.65
N SER A 109 16.28 -1.70 -10.47
CA SER A 109 15.62 -0.41 -10.26
C SER A 109 14.20 -0.39 -10.86
N ALA A 110 13.83 -1.35 -11.69
CA ALA A 110 12.50 -1.50 -12.30
C ALA A 110 11.66 -2.52 -11.53
N TYR A 111 10.74 -2.06 -10.66
CA TYR A 111 9.88 -2.97 -9.90
C TYR A 111 8.53 -2.34 -9.58
N SER A 112 7.57 -3.18 -9.20
CA SER A 112 6.33 -2.76 -8.55
C SER A 112 6.31 -3.24 -7.11
N ILE A 113 5.71 -2.45 -6.22
CA ILE A 113 5.52 -2.78 -4.81
C ILE A 113 4.07 -3.19 -4.59
N MET A 114 3.85 -4.42 -4.14
CA MET A 114 2.55 -4.87 -3.64
C MET A 114 2.52 -4.75 -2.12
N VAL A 115 1.48 -4.13 -1.59
CA VAL A 115 1.16 -4.16 -0.17
C VAL A 115 -0.17 -4.86 0.02
N ALA A 116 -0.17 -5.95 0.78
CA ALA A 116 -1.34 -6.81 0.93
C ALA A 116 -1.56 -7.26 2.38
N LEU A 117 -2.79 -7.21 2.84
CA LEU A 117 -3.24 -7.80 4.09
C LEU A 117 -3.94 -9.12 3.79
N ILE A 118 -3.48 -10.21 4.39
CA ILE A 118 -4.05 -11.54 4.23
C ILE A 118 -4.40 -12.13 5.60
N ASP A 119 -5.46 -12.90 5.64
CA ASP A 119 -5.81 -13.74 6.77
C ASP A 119 -5.96 -15.19 6.32
N ASP A 120 -5.48 -16.15 7.12
CA ASP A 120 -5.46 -17.56 6.72
C ASP A 120 -6.85 -18.13 6.39
N SER A 121 -7.92 -17.57 6.97
CA SER A 121 -9.30 -18.05 6.78
C SER A 121 -10.04 -17.37 5.62
N VAL A 122 -9.71 -16.11 5.32
CA VAL A 122 -10.44 -15.29 4.33
C VAL A 122 -9.63 -15.10 3.04
N GLY A 123 -8.32 -15.31 3.09
CA GLY A 123 -7.40 -14.93 2.03
C GLY A 123 -7.14 -13.42 2.05
N TYR A 124 -7.00 -12.82 0.87
CA TYR A 124 -6.67 -11.40 0.75
C TYR A 124 -7.82 -10.52 1.26
N ILE A 125 -7.52 -9.70 2.27
CA ILE A 125 -8.43 -8.69 2.83
C ILE A 125 -8.26 -7.36 2.09
N ASN A 126 -7.02 -6.98 1.80
CA ASN A 126 -6.67 -5.82 1.00
C ASN A 126 -5.43 -6.13 0.16
N CYS A 127 -5.37 -5.57 -1.04
CA CYS A 127 -4.17 -5.57 -1.87
C CYS A 127 -4.11 -4.31 -2.74
N VAL A 128 -2.98 -3.61 -2.66
CA VAL A 128 -2.64 -2.46 -3.48
C VAL A 128 -1.29 -2.68 -4.15
N ILE A 129 -1.13 -2.18 -5.38
CA ILE A 129 0.13 -2.21 -6.11
C ILE A 129 0.54 -0.81 -6.59
N PHE A 130 1.82 -0.51 -6.43
CA PHE A 130 2.47 0.73 -6.85
C PHE A 130 3.51 0.40 -7.92
N PRO A 131 3.31 0.77 -9.19
CA PRO A 131 4.34 0.64 -10.21
C PRO A 131 5.41 1.70 -9.97
N ARG A 132 6.69 1.31 -9.94
CA ARG A 132 7.78 2.28 -10.06
C ARG A 132 7.88 2.69 -11.52
N LEU A 133 7.15 3.74 -11.89
CA LEU A 133 7.32 4.36 -13.19
C LEU A 133 8.64 5.15 -13.14
N PHE A 134 9.62 4.75 -13.94
CA PHE A 134 10.73 5.64 -14.26
C PHE A 134 10.15 6.86 -14.99
N HIS A 135 10.35 8.04 -14.42
CA HIS A 135 10.38 9.27 -15.20
C HIS A 135 11.83 9.57 -15.57
#